data_AF-A0A7U9MQK3-F1
#
_entry.id   AF-A0A7U9MQK3-F1
#
_cell.length_a   1.000
_cell.length_b   1.000
_cell.length_c   1.000
_cell.angle_alpha   90.00
_cell.angle_beta   90.00
_cell.angle_gamma   90.00
#
_symmetry.space_group_name_H-M   'P 1'
#
loop_
_entity.id
_entity.type
_entity.pdbx_description
1 polymer ?
#
loop_
_entity_poly.entity_id
_entity_poly.type
_entity_poly.pdbx_seq_one_letter_code
_entity_poly.pdbx_strand_id
1 'polypeptide(L)'
;MKRKSYLGMALVMAAALLAGCGNSSGAETESAKEESTEANAGNTSNGGEEAAGDEEGSAAEIEGGEVAITLLNTKSELVEQFEEMAKTYKEQTGVTIEVAFTSDVVGTHLAERYASGNPYTIMMVDRPDVYDFQEYLLDLSGEDWIKDGGDVYGVAIDGKVYSFPMLIESVGLLYNAQAIEDVIGKEFVWEEYNTPEKFQALLDELAAGGMEKPVAINKEDWSLANHFFGQLYNQQGNSAEGSQAFVDSLKSGETKLMENERFNSLMDSFDMLAKYNINGADPLAADYDMNNAYFAEGDVAFWYNGSWVTEVYDKTDKIGIMPLPQKDGSDGANDCLISGASKTLVVDQKYATPEQQQAAKDFLNWLVYDEAGWSFMVDDCSIIPAFANIDKKVSAPISVSAQEFIRKNATEFWYQTIPGDHGTQVGAMMQKYFSGNIDRAELAGEIEGYWQGLE
;
A
#
# COMPACT_ATOMS: atom_id res chain seq x y z
N MET A 1 42.98 31.71 21.53
CA MET A 1 41.63 32.04 21.02
C MET A 1 40.91 30.74 20.74
N LYS A 2 39.65 30.65 21.15
CA LYS A 2 39.08 29.46 21.83
C LYS A 2 38.63 28.35 20.88
N ARG A 3 39.26 27.18 21.02
CA ARG A 3 38.69 25.84 20.73
C ARG A 3 37.77 25.44 21.89
N LYS A 4 36.61 24.85 21.61
CA LYS A 4 35.79 24.16 22.61
C LYS A 4 35.73 22.67 22.28
N SER A 5 36.33 21.88 23.15
CA SER A 5 36.23 20.43 23.25
C SER A 5 34.93 20.07 23.97
N TYR A 6 34.21 19.07 23.51
CA TYR A 6 33.22 18.35 24.31
C TYR A 6 33.77 16.96 24.59
N LEU A 7 34.02 16.70 25.87
CA LEU A 7 34.48 15.44 26.40
C LEU A 7 33.36 14.88 27.28
N GLY A 8 33.02 13.63 26.98
CA GLY A 8 32.27 12.61 27.70
C GLY A 8 31.56 12.90 29.02
N MET A 9 30.36 12.33 29.13
CA MET A 9 29.92 11.73 30.38
C MET A 9 29.04 10.51 30.07
N ALA A 10 29.54 9.35 30.44
CA ALA A 10 28.83 8.07 30.45
C ALA A 10 28.85 7.52 31.90
N LEU A 11 27.87 6.64 32.18
CA LEU A 11 27.66 5.83 33.39
C LEU A 11 27.05 6.60 34.59
N VAL A 12 26.02 6.12 35.31
CA VAL A 12 25.71 4.75 35.75
C VAL A 12 24.19 4.64 35.99
N MET A 13 23.53 3.57 35.53
CA MET A 13 22.29 3.09 36.16
C MET A 13 22.51 1.66 36.65
N ALA A 14 22.37 1.48 37.97
CA ALA A 14 22.44 0.20 38.64
C ALA A 14 21.07 -0.15 39.22
N ALA A 15 20.55 -1.28 38.73
CA ALA A 15 19.68 -2.29 39.33
C ALA A 15 18.80 -1.97 40.56
N ALA A 16 17.52 -2.33 40.45
CA ALA A 16 16.82 -3.13 41.46
C ALA A 16 15.66 -3.92 40.84
N LEU A 17 15.91 -5.20 40.58
CA LEU A 17 14.90 -6.26 40.49
C LEU A 17 14.59 -6.75 41.91
N LEU A 18 13.32 -7.03 42.21
CA LEU A 18 12.75 -7.94 43.23
C LEU A 18 11.22 -7.67 43.19
N ALA A 19 10.26 -8.58 43.23
CA ALA A 19 10.17 -10.04 43.24
C ALA A 19 8.67 -10.36 43.04
N GLY A 20 8.31 -11.49 42.45
CA GLY A 20 6.91 -11.91 42.35
C GLY A 20 6.73 -13.27 41.72
N CYS A 21 6.98 -14.33 42.50
CA CYS A 21 6.64 -15.71 42.14
C CYS A 21 5.13 -15.94 42.21
N GLY A 22 4.63 -16.77 41.29
CA GLY A 22 3.87 -17.98 41.68
C GLY A 22 2.34 -17.89 41.77
N ASN A 23 1.70 -18.39 40.72
CA ASN A 23 0.74 -19.51 40.71
C ASN A 23 -0.39 -19.53 41.76
N SER A 24 -1.64 -19.33 41.33
CA SER A 24 -2.67 -20.38 41.34
C SER A 24 -4.03 -19.87 40.85
N SER A 25 -4.57 -20.60 39.88
CA SER A 25 -5.97 -20.70 39.47
C SER A 25 -6.97 -20.79 40.64
N GLY A 26 -8.13 -20.15 40.48
CA GLY A 26 -9.37 -20.60 41.11
C GLY A 26 -10.36 -19.48 41.46
N ALA A 27 -11.56 -19.64 40.91
CA ALA A 27 -12.87 -19.18 41.38
C ALA A 27 -13.42 -17.83 40.83
N GLU A 28 -14.38 -18.00 39.91
CA GLU A 28 -15.71 -17.35 39.88
C GLU A 28 -16.29 -17.22 41.33
N THR A 29 -17.18 -16.31 41.73
CA THR A 29 -18.31 -15.63 41.09
C THR A 29 -18.85 -14.57 42.08
N GLU A 30 -19.72 -13.67 41.58
CA GLU A 30 -20.81 -12.95 42.28
C GLU A 30 -20.52 -11.68 43.12
N SER A 31 -20.75 -10.52 42.46
CA SER A 31 -21.86 -9.58 42.66
C SER A 31 -22.47 -9.42 44.08
N ALA A 32 -22.50 -8.17 44.59
CA ALA A 32 -23.72 -7.34 44.58
C ALA A 32 -23.62 -6.07 45.46
N LYS A 33 -24.04 -4.94 44.86
CA LYS A 33 -24.91 -3.85 45.37
C LYS A 33 -24.46 -3.03 46.59
N GLU A 34 -24.16 -1.74 46.40
CA GLU A 34 -25.05 -0.54 46.45
C GLU A 34 -24.93 0.13 47.83
N GLU A 35 -24.46 1.38 47.89
CA GLU A 35 -25.36 2.54 48.06
C GLU A 35 -24.59 3.87 48.08
N SER A 36 -25.30 4.84 47.54
CA SER A 36 -25.04 6.26 47.34
C SER A 36 -24.71 7.08 48.60
N THR A 37 -24.04 8.22 48.41
CA THR A 37 -24.51 9.51 48.94
C THR A 37 -23.85 10.69 48.23
N GLU A 38 -24.70 11.61 47.76
CA GLU A 38 -24.38 12.94 47.24
C GLU A 38 -23.80 13.85 48.33
N ALA A 39 -22.93 14.80 47.97
CA ALA A 39 -23.09 16.20 48.34
C ALA A 39 -22.13 17.13 47.58
N ASN A 40 -22.75 18.15 47.01
CA ASN A 40 -22.29 19.28 46.23
C ASN A 40 -21.50 20.32 47.06
N ALA A 41 -20.49 20.98 46.46
CA ALA A 41 -20.36 22.45 46.39
C ALA A 41 -18.92 22.94 46.09
N GLY A 42 -18.79 23.78 45.04
CA GLY A 42 -18.16 25.09 45.22
C GLY A 42 -16.79 25.37 44.58
N ASN A 43 -16.80 25.77 43.31
CA ASN A 43 -16.21 27.01 42.77
C ASN A 43 -14.71 27.33 43.01
N THR A 44 -13.86 27.32 41.98
CA THR A 44 -13.29 28.53 41.33
C THR A 44 -12.21 28.21 40.29
N SER A 45 -12.12 29.13 39.33
CA SER A 45 -11.39 29.28 38.07
C SER A 45 -9.87 29.05 37.99
N ASN A 46 -9.42 28.99 36.71
CA ASN A 46 -8.09 29.24 36.12
C ASN A 46 -7.18 27.99 36.01
N GLY A 47 -6.62 27.58 34.87
CA GLY A 47 -6.56 28.05 33.49
C GLY A 47 -5.34 27.38 32.82
N GLY A 48 -5.48 26.97 31.55
CA GLY A 48 -4.38 26.63 30.61
C GLY A 48 -3.76 25.23 30.72
N GLU A 49 -4.03 24.38 29.73
CA GLU A 49 -3.10 23.97 28.65
C GLU A 49 -3.66 22.72 27.96
N GLU A 50 -3.98 22.87 26.68
CA GLU A 50 -4.47 21.83 25.78
C GLU A 50 -3.36 20.82 25.50
N ALA A 51 -3.66 19.55 25.78
CA ALA A 51 -3.05 18.41 25.11
C ALA A 51 -4.16 17.77 24.27
N ALA A 52 -4.09 17.92 22.95
CA ALA A 52 -4.98 17.26 22.02
C ALA A 52 -4.67 15.76 22.04
N GLY A 53 -5.62 14.98 22.55
CA GLY A 53 -5.67 13.53 22.43
C GLY A 53 -6.60 13.14 21.29
N ASP A 54 -6.34 11.96 20.74
CA ASP A 54 -7.09 11.28 19.68
C ASP A 54 -8.60 11.45 19.81
N GLU A 55 -9.22 12.06 18.78
CA GLU A 55 -10.67 12.01 18.59
C GLU A 55 -11.03 10.74 17.79
N GLU A 56 -11.45 9.70 18.51
CA GLU A 56 -12.36 8.69 17.97
C GLU A 56 -13.62 9.39 17.47
N GLY A 57 -13.79 9.43 16.15
CA GLY A 57 -15.00 9.94 15.49
C GLY A 57 -16.24 9.12 15.89
N SER A 58 -16.97 9.61 16.88
CA SER A 58 -18.33 9.20 17.18
C SER A 58 -19.26 9.68 16.06
N ALA A 59 -19.91 8.74 15.36
CA ALA A 59 -20.97 9.03 14.40
C ALA A 59 -22.01 9.99 15.02
N ALA A 60 -22.19 11.16 14.43
CA ALA A 60 -23.20 12.11 14.86
C ALA A 60 -24.58 11.69 14.35
N GLU A 61 -25.61 11.75 15.20
CA GLU A 61 -27.00 11.56 14.77
C GLU A 61 -27.40 12.70 13.81
N ILE A 62 -27.73 12.36 12.57
CA ILE A 62 -28.14 13.31 11.52
C ILE A 62 -29.66 13.55 11.58
N GLU A 63 -30.09 14.78 11.86
CA GLU A 63 -31.48 15.22 11.70
C GLU A 63 -31.82 15.50 10.22
N GLY A 64 -32.69 14.67 9.63
CA GLY A 64 -33.65 15.10 8.60
C GLY A 64 -33.32 14.80 7.14
N GLY A 65 -33.86 13.70 6.60
CA GLY A 65 -34.24 13.52 5.19
C GLY A 65 -33.16 13.50 4.11
N GLU A 66 -31.93 13.91 4.40
CA GLU A 66 -30.76 13.86 3.53
C GLU A 66 -30.17 12.43 3.61
N VAL A 67 -29.99 11.74 2.47
CA VAL A 67 -29.34 10.42 2.47
C VAL A 67 -27.86 10.64 2.74
N ALA A 68 -27.33 9.98 3.78
CA ALA A 68 -25.92 10.02 4.15
C ALA A 68 -25.32 8.61 4.04
N ILE A 69 -24.13 8.54 3.44
CA ILE A 69 -23.34 7.31 3.31
C ILE A 69 -21.95 7.54 3.90
N THR A 70 -21.33 6.48 4.41
CA THR A 70 -19.95 6.53 4.91
C THR A 70 -19.00 5.86 3.93
N LEU A 71 -17.79 6.40 3.78
CA LEU A 71 -16.75 5.86 2.91
C LEU A 71 -15.44 5.68 3.69
N LEU A 72 -14.92 4.45 3.71
CA LEU A 72 -13.58 4.18 4.24
C LEU A 72 -12.52 4.38 3.15
N ASN A 73 -11.59 5.30 3.38
CA ASN A 73 -10.34 5.44 2.64
C ASN A 73 -9.20 4.69 3.38
N THR A 74 -8.34 4.02 2.62
CA THR A 74 -7.17 3.28 3.14
C THR A 74 -5.85 3.77 2.52
N LYS A 75 -5.87 4.95 1.90
CA LYS A 75 -4.72 5.61 1.26
C LYS A 75 -4.44 6.96 1.91
N SER A 76 -3.36 7.07 2.66
CA SER A 76 -2.99 8.28 3.40
C SER A 76 -2.80 9.48 2.48
N GLU A 77 -2.29 9.26 1.28
CA GLU A 77 -2.02 10.27 0.26
C GLU A 77 -3.28 10.85 -0.38
N LEU A 78 -4.47 10.26 -0.12
CA LEU A 78 -5.74 10.70 -0.72
C LEU A 78 -6.71 11.34 0.29
N VAL A 79 -6.30 11.52 1.56
CA VAL A 79 -7.22 11.97 2.64
C VAL A 79 -7.87 13.32 2.30
N GLU A 80 -7.07 14.35 1.98
CA GLU A 80 -7.60 15.68 1.66
C GLU A 80 -8.46 15.68 0.39
N GLN A 81 -8.07 14.88 -0.61
CA GLN A 81 -8.77 14.76 -1.89
C GLN A 81 -10.16 14.16 -1.71
N PHE A 82 -10.30 13.12 -0.88
CA PHE A 82 -11.61 12.52 -0.59
C PHE A 82 -12.50 13.47 0.21
N GLU A 83 -11.95 14.27 1.13
CA GLU A 83 -12.71 15.27 1.87
C GLU A 83 -13.27 16.38 0.95
N GLU A 84 -12.47 16.88 0.02
CA GLU A 84 -12.91 17.88 -0.97
C GLU A 84 -13.89 17.30 -2.00
N MET A 85 -13.70 16.04 -2.39
CA MET A 85 -14.66 15.31 -3.23
C MET A 85 -16.02 15.20 -2.56
N ALA A 86 -16.06 14.85 -1.27
CA ALA A 86 -17.32 14.73 -0.54
C ALA A 86 -18.11 16.05 -0.51
N LYS A 87 -17.42 17.20 -0.38
CA LYS A 87 -18.04 18.53 -0.49
C LYS A 87 -18.60 18.77 -1.89
N THR A 88 -17.81 18.49 -2.92
CA THR A 88 -18.21 18.65 -4.34
C THR A 88 -19.43 17.78 -4.67
N TYR A 89 -19.41 16.52 -4.25
CA TYR A 89 -20.52 15.58 -4.49
C TYR A 89 -21.79 16.03 -3.78
N LYS A 90 -21.69 16.51 -2.53
CA LYS A 90 -22.83 17.07 -1.79
C LYS A 90 -23.41 18.31 -2.48
N GLU A 91 -22.57 19.22 -2.95
CA GLU A 91 -23.03 20.41 -3.68
C GLU A 91 -23.79 20.06 -4.96
N GLN A 92 -23.39 19.00 -5.66
CA GLN A 92 -24.02 18.55 -6.90
C GLN A 92 -25.30 17.74 -6.69
N THR A 93 -25.31 16.86 -5.69
CA THR A 93 -26.34 15.81 -5.55
C THR A 93 -27.23 15.99 -4.33
N GLY A 94 -26.78 16.74 -3.32
CA GLY A 94 -27.41 16.81 -2.00
C GLY A 94 -27.18 15.58 -1.13
N VAL A 95 -26.35 14.62 -1.54
CA VAL A 95 -26.01 13.43 -0.75
C VAL A 95 -24.75 13.71 0.07
N THR A 96 -24.78 13.40 1.36
CA THR A 96 -23.60 13.55 2.23
C THR A 96 -22.75 12.28 2.19
N ILE A 97 -21.45 12.44 1.96
CA ILE A 97 -20.46 11.36 2.13
C ILE A 97 -19.59 11.72 3.34
N GLU A 98 -19.62 10.89 4.37
CA GLU A 98 -18.70 10.98 5.50
C GLU A 98 -17.50 10.07 5.24
N VAL A 99 -16.35 10.69 4.98
CA VAL A 99 -15.10 9.98 4.72
C VAL A 99 -14.39 9.68 6.03
N ALA A 100 -13.99 8.44 6.22
CA ALA A 100 -13.11 8.01 7.29
C ALA A 100 -11.79 7.49 6.70
N PHE A 101 -10.70 7.62 7.44
CA PHE A 101 -9.40 7.09 7.06
C PHE A 101 -8.92 6.08 8.11
N THR A 102 -8.22 5.03 7.65
CA THR A 102 -7.41 4.16 8.52
C THR A 102 -6.08 3.82 7.85
N SER A 103 -5.03 3.73 8.66
CA SER A 103 -3.74 3.16 8.29
C SER A 103 -3.54 1.73 8.81
N ASP A 104 -4.55 1.17 9.49
CA ASP A 104 -4.51 -0.18 10.03
C ASP A 104 -4.61 -1.24 8.92
N VAL A 105 -4.31 -2.49 9.28
CA VAL A 105 -4.54 -3.64 8.39
C VAL A 105 -6.03 -3.70 8.04
N VAL A 106 -6.36 -3.50 6.75
CA VAL A 106 -7.73 -3.31 6.27
C VAL A 106 -8.66 -4.42 6.74
N GLY A 107 -8.31 -5.68 6.51
CA GLY A 107 -9.14 -6.82 6.94
C GLY A 107 -9.38 -6.88 8.45
N THR A 108 -8.40 -6.50 9.28
CA THR A 108 -8.58 -6.45 10.75
C THR A 108 -9.54 -5.33 11.13
N HIS A 109 -9.34 -4.13 10.59
CA HIS A 109 -10.24 -2.99 10.83
C HIS A 109 -11.68 -3.28 10.39
N LEU A 110 -11.87 -3.92 9.24
CA LEU A 110 -13.19 -4.34 8.78
C LEU A 110 -13.82 -5.38 9.69
N ALA A 111 -13.06 -6.39 10.13
CA ALA A 111 -13.55 -7.41 11.06
C ALA A 111 -14.05 -6.77 12.37
N GLU A 112 -13.32 -5.81 12.92
CA GLU A 112 -13.72 -5.05 14.11
C GLU A 112 -15.00 -4.24 13.88
N ARG A 113 -15.09 -3.55 12.73
CA ARG A 113 -16.28 -2.75 12.36
C ARG A 113 -17.51 -3.64 12.20
N TYR A 114 -17.41 -4.77 11.51
CA TYR A 114 -18.50 -5.74 11.39
C TYR A 114 -18.87 -6.38 12.74
N ALA A 115 -17.90 -6.69 13.59
CA ALA A 115 -18.15 -7.23 14.93
C ALA A 115 -18.86 -6.23 15.85
N SER A 116 -18.56 -4.94 15.71
CA SER A 116 -19.24 -3.85 16.42
C SER A 116 -20.63 -3.50 15.87
N GLY A 117 -21.00 -4.07 14.71
CA GLY A 117 -22.28 -3.79 14.03
C GLY A 117 -22.33 -2.44 13.33
N ASN A 118 -21.19 -1.77 13.13
CA ASN A 118 -21.08 -0.44 12.53
C ASN A 118 -20.07 -0.42 11.35
N PRO A 119 -20.27 -1.23 10.30
CA PRO A 119 -19.45 -1.12 9.07
C PRO A 119 -19.76 0.16 8.29
N TYR A 120 -18.89 0.48 7.33
CA TYR A 120 -19.09 1.60 6.43
C TYR A 120 -20.04 1.22 5.28
N THR A 121 -20.68 2.21 4.65
CA THR A 121 -21.51 1.96 3.45
C THR A 121 -20.63 1.56 2.26
N ILE A 122 -19.55 2.30 2.03
CA ILE A 122 -18.53 2.04 1.00
C ILE A 122 -17.19 1.81 1.70
N MET A 123 -16.46 0.78 1.29
CA MET A 123 -15.13 0.48 1.84
C MET A 123 -14.11 0.37 0.72
N MET A 124 -13.01 1.12 0.81
CA MET A 124 -11.82 0.91 -0.01
C MET A 124 -10.99 -0.23 0.58
N VAL A 125 -10.87 -1.31 -0.17
CA VAL A 125 -10.26 -2.57 0.28
C VAL A 125 -9.23 -3.10 -0.71
N ASP A 126 -8.44 -4.06 -0.26
CA ASP A 126 -7.57 -4.86 -1.12
C ASP A 126 -8.34 -6.04 -1.71
N ARG A 127 -7.84 -6.64 -2.80
CA ARG A 127 -8.54 -7.76 -3.44
C ARG A 127 -8.79 -8.97 -2.51
N PRO A 128 -7.85 -9.41 -1.64
CA PRO A 128 -8.10 -10.47 -0.68
C PRO A 128 -9.33 -10.23 0.20
N ASP A 129 -9.53 -8.99 0.67
CA ASP A 129 -10.64 -8.63 1.53
C ASP A 129 -12.00 -8.86 0.85
N VAL A 130 -12.07 -8.75 -0.48
CA VAL A 130 -13.33 -9.03 -1.22
C VAL A 130 -13.72 -10.51 -1.10
N TYR A 131 -12.74 -11.42 -1.09
CA TYR A 131 -12.99 -12.84 -0.89
C TYR A 131 -13.36 -13.13 0.56
N ASP A 132 -12.61 -12.57 1.51
CA ASP A 132 -12.81 -12.82 2.95
C ASP A 132 -14.15 -12.27 3.47
N PHE A 133 -14.58 -11.12 2.95
CA PHE A 133 -15.80 -10.44 3.35
C PHE A 133 -16.97 -10.64 2.38
N GLN A 134 -16.86 -11.52 1.37
CA GLN A 134 -17.87 -11.68 0.31
C GLN A 134 -19.32 -11.76 0.81
N GLU A 135 -19.58 -12.45 1.92
CA GLU A 135 -20.94 -12.59 2.49
C GLU A 135 -21.57 -11.25 2.90
N TYR A 136 -20.77 -10.21 3.11
CA TYR A 136 -21.20 -8.86 3.47
C TYR A 136 -21.32 -7.93 2.26
N LEU A 137 -20.86 -8.32 1.08
CA LEU A 137 -20.69 -7.40 -0.05
C LEU A 137 -21.84 -7.48 -1.06
N LEU A 138 -22.27 -6.32 -1.54
CA LEU A 138 -23.33 -6.19 -2.52
C LEU A 138 -22.87 -6.73 -3.88
N ASP A 139 -23.77 -7.47 -4.54
CA ASP A 139 -23.59 -7.90 -5.93
C ASP A 139 -23.74 -6.69 -6.88
N LEU A 140 -22.63 -6.27 -7.49
CA LEU A 140 -22.53 -5.12 -8.40
C LEU A 140 -22.57 -5.54 -9.88
N SER A 141 -22.81 -6.81 -10.18
CA SER A 141 -22.77 -7.34 -11.56
C SER A 141 -23.76 -6.66 -12.52
N GLY A 142 -24.80 -6.03 -11.97
CA GLY A 142 -25.83 -5.33 -12.73
C GLY A 142 -25.51 -3.86 -13.06
N GLU A 143 -24.39 -3.32 -12.57
CA GLU A 143 -24.03 -1.92 -12.79
C GLU A 143 -23.54 -1.66 -14.22
N ASP A 144 -23.82 -0.47 -14.75
CA ASP A 144 -23.51 -0.15 -16.15
C ASP A 144 -22.01 -0.16 -16.44
N TRP A 145 -21.18 0.27 -15.47
CA TRP A 145 -19.72 0.39 -15.59
C TRP A 145 -19.00 -0.97 -15.62
N ILE A 146 -19.72 -2.08 -15.41
CA ILE A 146 -19.16 -3.43 -15.53
C ILE A 146 -18.56 -3.64 -16.92
N LYS A 147 -19.25 -3.21 -17.98
CA LYS A 147 -18.77 -3.37 -19.38
C LYS A 147 -17.61 -2.45 -19.76
N ASP A 148 -17.38 -1.40 -18.97
CA ASP A 148 -16.40 -0.35 -19.28
C ASP A 148 -15.06 -0.58 -18.57
N GLY A 149 -14.93 -1.66 -17.80
CA GLY A 149 -13.69 -2.04 -17.09
C GLY A 149 -13.94 -2.79 -15.78
N GLY A 150 -15.17 -2.76 -15.26
CA GLY A 150 -15.51 -3.45 -14.01
C GLY A 150 -15.41 -4.99 -14.09
N ASP A 151 -15.68 -5.59 -15.25
CA ASP A 151 -15.53 -7.03 -15.47
C ASP A 151 -14.06 -7.48 -15.59
N VAL A 152 -13.19 -6.61 -16.09
CA VAL A 152 -11.75 -6.86 -16.25
C VAL A 152 -11.03 -6.70 -14.91
N TYR A 153 -11.26 -5.58 -14.22
CA TYR A 153 -10.46 -5.19 -13.06
C TYR A 153 -11.17 -5.38 -11.71
N GLY A 154 -12.49 -5.55 -11.70
CA GLY A 154 -13.22 -5.93 -10.50
C GLY A 154 -12.87 -7.33 -10.01
N VAL A 155 -13.30 -7.66 -8.79
CA VAL A 155 -13.18 -9.00 -8.23
C VAL A 155 -14.48 -9.74 -8.47
N ALA A 156 -14.38 -10.83 -9.24
CA ALA A 156 -15.49 -11.72 -9.53
C ALA A 156 -15.37 -13.02 -8.71
N ILE A 157 -16.47 -13.40 -8.05
CA ILE A 157 -16.59 -14.65 -7.30
C ILE A 157 -17.87 -15.34 -7.76
N ASP A 158 -17.76 -16.59 -8.21
CA ASP A 158 -18.88 -17.38 -8.74
C ASP A 158 -19.71 -16.68 -9.83
N GLY A 159 -19.04 -15.92 -10.70
CA GLY A 159 -19.66 -15.20 -11.81
C GLY A 159 -20.39 -13.91 -11.40
N LYS A 160 -20.21 -13.44 -10.16
CA LYS A 160 -20.71 -12.15 -9.66
C LYS A 160 -19.56 -11.21 -9.33
N VAL A 161 -19.67 -9.94 -9.69
CA VAL A 161 -18.69 -8.89 -9.38
C VAL A 161 -19.09 -8.19 -8.08
N TYR A 162 -18.18 -8.15 -7.11
CA TYR A 162 -18.43 -7.60 -5.77
C TYR A 162 -17.69 -6.28 -5.51
N SER A 163 -16.94 -5.78 -6.49
CA SER A 163 -16.05 -4.65 -6.25
C SER A 163 -15.89 -3.73 -7.46
N PHE A 164 -15.83 -2.43 -7.21
CA PHE A 164 -15.53 -1.37 -8.17
C PHE A 164 -14.02 -1.08 -8.20
N PRO A 165 -13.31 -1.33 -9.31
CA PRO A 165 -11.87 -1.09 -9.38
C PRO A 165 -11.57 0.41 -9.37
N MET A 166 -11.13 0.93 -8.22
CA MET A 166 -10.96 2.38 -8.01
C MET A 166 -9.78 2.93 -8.82
N LEU A 167 -8.66 2.22 -8.80
CA LEU A 167 -7.46 2.66 -9.50
C LEU A 167 -6.57 1.51 -9.94
N ILE A 168 -5.82 1.76 -11.01
CA ILE A 168 -4.73 0.91 -11.49
C ILE A 168 -3.41 1.52 -11.02
N GLU A 169 -2.53 0.67 -10.49
CA GLU A 169 -1.18 1.07 -10.13
C GLU A 169 -0.16 0.17 -10.80
N SER A 170 1.05 0.70 -10.89
CA SER A 170 2.22 -0.03 -11.36
C SER A 170 3.31 0.00 -10.30
N VAL A 171 4.00 -1.13 -10.14
CA VAL A 171 5.15 -1.29 -9.24
C VAL A 171 6.42 -1.46 -10.06
N GLY A 172 7.51 -0.88 -9.60
CA GLY A 172 8.79 -0.97 -10.28
C GLY A 172 9.87 -0.12 -9.63
N LEU A 173 10.90 0.18 -10.42
CA LEU A 173 11.98 1.06 -10.02
C LEU A 173 11.67 2.47 -10.53
N LEU A 174 11.34 3.38 -9.61
CA LEU A 174 11.23 4.80 -9.92
C LEU A 174 12.63 5.35 -10.23
N TYR A 175 12.73 6.27 -11.19
CA TYR A 175 13.97 6.95 -11.53
C TYR A 175 13.80 8.47 -11.61
N ASN A 176 14.82 9.19 -11.16
CA ASN A 176 14.97 10.62 -11.34
C ASN A 176 15.99 10.84 -12.47
N ALA A 177 15.49 11.01 -13.69
CA ALA A 177 16.33 11.11 -14.88
C ALA A 177 17.22 12.36 -14.80
N GLN A 178 16.74 13.47 -14.24
CA GLN A 178 17.58 14.67 -14.08
C GLN A 178 18.80 14.38 -13.19
N ALA A 179 18.61 13.74 -12.04
CA ALA A 179 19.70 13.39 -11.13
C ALA A 179 20.71 12.42 -11.78
N ILE A 180 20.23 11.49 -12.61
CA ILE A 180 21.08 10.58 -13.38
C ILE A 180 21.89 11.34 -14.44
N GLU A 181 21.21 12.15 -15.27
CA GLU A 181 21.78 12.92 -16.37
C GLU A 181 22.85 13.92 -15.90
N ASP A 182 22.65 14.54 -14.74
CA ASP A 182 23.61 15.47 -14.15
C ASP A 182 24.95 14.81 -13.79
N VAL A 183 24.93 13.50 -13.51
CA VAL A 183 26.14 12.73 -13.21
C VAL A 183 26.77 12.14 -14.47
N ILE A 184 25.98 11.49 -15.33
CA ILE A 184 26.51 10.78 -16.51
C ILE A 184 26.75 11.71 -17.72
N GLY A 185 26.20 12.93 -17.70
CA GLY A 185 26.41 13.94 -18.73
C GLY A 185 25.78 13.64 -20.10
N LYS A 186 24.81 12.71 -20.16
CA LYS A 186 24.03 12.34 -21.34
C LYS A 186 22.58 12.05 -20.95
N GLU A 187 21.68 12.11 -21.93
CA GLU A 187 20.26 11.77 -21.77
C GLU A 187 20.09 10.34 -21.21
N PHE A 188 19.19 10.18 -20.25
CA PHE A 188 18.87 8.89 -19.64
C PHE A 188 17.73 8.20 -20.40
N VAL A 189 17.97 6.96 -20.83
CA VAL A 189 16.98 6.09 -21.50
C VAL A 189 16.96 4.75 -20.76
N TRP A 190 15.87 4.46 -20.04
CA TRP A 190 15.83 3.33 -19.11
C TRP A 190 16.06 1.98 -19.81
N GLU A 191 15.63 1.83 -21.06
CA GLU A 191 15.80 0.62 -21.87
C GLU A 191 17.28 0.27 -22.11
N GLU A 192 18.19 1.25 -22.03
CA GLU A 192 19.63 0.98 -22.13
C GLU A 192 20.16 0.23 -20.91
N TYR A 193 19.45 0.31 -19.78
CA TYR A 193 19.83 -0.17 -18.46
C TYR A 193 18.92 -1.27 -17.92
N ASN A 194 18.10 -1.91 -18.77
CA ASN A 194 17.11 -2.93 -18.38
C ASN A 194 17.67 -4.34 -18.11
N THR A 195 18.98 -4.50 -17.87
CA THR A 195 19.56 -5.77 -17.41
C THR A 195 20.41 -5.54 -16.16
N PRO A 196 20.57 -6.53 -15.28
CA PRO A 196 21.36 -6.38 -14.05
C PRO A 196 22.78 -5.86 -14.31
N GLU A 197 23.45 -6.32 -15.36
CA GLU A 197 24.82 -5.90 -15.66
C GLU A 197 24.90 -4.44 -16.06
N LYS A 198 23.97 -3.98 -16.91
CA LYS A 198 23.92 -2.60 -17.39
C LYS A 198 23.47 -1.66 -16.27
N PHE A 199 22.46 -2.07 -15.51
CA PHE A 199 21.98 -1.32 -14.36
C PHE A 199 23.05 -1.20 -13.29
N GLN A 200 23.74 -2.29 -12.95
CA GLN A 200 24.88 -2.27 -12.02
C GLN A 200 25.99 -1.33 -12.50
N ALA A 201 26.31 -1.34 -13.80
CA ALA A 201 27.30 -0.42 -14.36
C ALA A 201 26.88 1.06 -14.20
N LEU A 202 25.59 1.37 -14.36
CA LEU A 202 25.06 2.70 -14.10
C LEU A 202 25.17 3.08 -12.62
N LEU A 203 24.79 2.20 -11.70
CA LEU A 203 24.91 2.46 -10.26
C LEU A 203 26.37 2.70 -9.84
N ASP A 204 27.32 1.97 -10.44
CA ASP A 204 28.76 2.18 -10.23
C ASP A 204 29.22 3.54 -10.77
N GLU A 205 28.74 3.95 -11.95
CA GLU A 205 29.02 5.25 -12.55
C GLU A 205 28.48 6.39 -11.69
N LEU A 206 27.24 6.27 -11.20
CA LEU A 206 26.62 7.24 -10.29
C LEU A 206 27.40 7.37 -8.97
N ALA A 207 27.79 6.24 -8.38
CA ALA A 207 28.60 6.21 -7.17
C ALA A 207 29.97 6.87 -7.38
N ALA A 208 30.64 6.58 -8.49
CA ALA A 208 31.92 7.21 -8.84
C ALA A 208 31.77 8.71 -9.14
N GLY A 209 30.60 9.14 -9.59
CA GLY A 209 30.24 10.52 -9.87
C GLY A 209 29.83 11.35 -8.65
N GLY A 210 29.80 10.76 -7.46
CA GLY A 210 29.53 11.45 -6.18
C GLY A 210 28.19 11.13 -5.53
N MET A 211 27.31 10.38 -6.20
CA MET A 211 26.09 9.84 -5.61
C MET A 211 26.38 8.46 -5.01
N GLU A 212 27.13 8.40 -3.90
CA GLU A 212 27.68 7.14 -3.35
C GLU A 212 26.61 6.06 -3.08
N LYS A 213 25.37 6.49 -2.78
CA LYS A 213 24.22 5.62 -2.50
C LYS A 213 23.01 6.01 -3.35
N PRO A 214 23.00 5.65 -4.64
CA PRO A 214 22.01 6.13 -5.62
C PRO A 214 20.63 5.48 -5.50
N VAL A 215 20.39 4.60 -4.52
CA VAL A 215 19.15 3.83 -4.38
C VAL A 215 18.49 4.08 -3.03
N ALA A 216 17.16 4.12 -3.00
CA ALA A 216 16.35 3.98 -1.80
C ALA A 216 15.51 2.69 -1.84
N ILE A 217 15.31 2.07 -0.68
CA ILE A 217 14.42 0.93 -0.46
C ILE A 217 13.60 1.20 0.80
N ASN A 218 12.31 0.87 0.75
CA ASN A 218 11.37 0.97 1.87
C ASN A 218 11.52 -0.20 2.86
N LYS A 219 11.24 0.04 4.14
CA LYS A 219 11.27 -1.01 5.18
C LYS A 219 9.91 -1.65 5.43
N GLU A 220 8.86 -1.00 4.95
CA GLU A 220 7.48 -1.36 5.21
C GLU A 220 7.21 -2.78 4.73
N ASP A 221 6.47 -3.54 5.54
CA ASP A 221 6.18 -4.95 5.32
C ASP A 221 5.41 -5.17 4.01
N TRP A 222 4.41 -4.32 3.73
CA TRP A 222 3.68 -4.31 2.46
C TRP A 222 4.61 -4.06 1.26
N SER A 223 5.59 -3.15 1.38
CA SER A 223 6.51 -2.83 0.28
C SER A 223 7.46 -3.98 0.01
N LEU A 224 7.95 -4.64 1.07
CA LEU A 224 8.88 -5.76 0.94
C LEU A 224 8.17 -7.06 0.50
N ALA A 225 6.99 -7.35 1.06
CA ALA A 225 6.26 -8.59 0.82
C ALA A 225 5.36 -8.52 -0.42
N ASN A 226 4.45 -7.55 -0.47
CA ASN A 226 3.38 -7.53 -1.47
C ASN A 226 3.85 -6.92 -2.80
N HIS A 227 4.91 -6.12 -2.78
CA HIS A 227 5.43 -5.45 -3.97
C HIS A 227 6.78 -6.00 -4.42
N PHE A 228 7.82 -5.98 -3.57
CA PHE A 228 9.12 -6.51 -3.97
C PHE A 228 9.10 -8.03 -4.09
N PHE A 229 8.79 -8.75 -3.01
CA PHE A 229 8.75 -10.21 -3.04
C PHE A 229 7.58 -10.71 -3.91
N GLY A 230 6.46 -9.99 -3.93
CA GLY A 230 5.29 -10.29 -4.74
C GLY A 230 5.57 -10.42 -6.24
N GLN A 231 6.64 -9.81 -6.76
CA GLN A 231 7.08 -10.03 -8.15
C GLN A 231 7.28 -11.52 -8.46
N LEU A 232 7.74 -12.31 -7.49
CA LEU A 232 7.93 -13.75 -7.67
C LEU A 232 6.62 -14.46 -8.02
N TYR A 233 5.48 -14.01 -7.47
CA TYR A 233 4.17 -14.58 -7.77
C TYR A 233 3.62 -14.05 -9.09
N ASN A 234 3.85 -12.76 -9.39
CA ASN A 234 3.35 -12.09 -10.59
C ASN A 234 3.98 -12.63 -11.88
N GLN A 235 5.28 -12.94 -11.81
CA GLN A 235 6.11 -13.26 -12.96
C GLN A 235 6.08 -14.76 -13.29
N GLN A 236 4.87 -15.29 -13.45
CA GLN A 236 4.63 -16.71 -13.69
C GLN A 236 3.82 -16.87 -14.98
N GLY A 237 4.46 -16.61 -16.12
CA GLY A 237 3.82 -16.67 -17.44
C GLY A 237 2.80 -15.56 -17.70
N ASN A 238 2.85 -14.46 -16.93
CA ASN A 238 1.95 -13.31 -17.04
C ASN A 238 0.45 -13.70 -17.05
N SER A 239 0.04 -14.56 -16.13
CA SER A 239 -1.34 -15.05 -16.01
C SER A 239 -1.74 -15.34 -14.57
N ALA A 240 -3.04 -15.24 -14.29
CA ALA A 240 -3.59 -15.62 -13.00
C ALA A 240 -3.38 -17.13 -12.72
N GLU A 241 -3.55 -17.97 -13.75
CA GLU A 241 -3.38 -19.42 -13.65
C GLU A 241 -1.94 -19.82 -13.37
N GLY A 242 -0.96 -19.19 -14.03
CA GLY A 242 0.46 -19.46 -13.78
C GLY A 242 0.88 -19.02 -12.38
N SER A 243 0.43 -17.84 -11.96
CA SER A 243 0.67 -17.32 -10.60
C SER A 243 0.08 -18.25 -9.54
N GLN A 244 -1.16 -18.71 -9.74
CA GLN A 244 -1.82 -19.67 -8.84
C GLN A 244 -1.09 -21.01 -8.79
N ALA A 245 -0.67 -21.54 -9.95
CA ALA A 245 0.05 -22.80 -10.01
C ALA A 245 1.39 -22.75 -9.25
N PHE A 246 2.10 -21.61 -9.32
CA PHE A 246 3.32 -21.39 -8.54
C PHE A 246 3.06 -21.30 -7.03
N VAL A 247 1.99 -20.62 -6.61
CA VAL A 247 1.60 -20.60 -5.20
C VAL A 247 1.21 -22.01 -4.72
N ASP A 248 0.46 -22.77 -5.52
CA ASP A 248 0.07 -24.15 -5.19
C ASP A 248 1.29 -25.09 -5.09
N SER A 249 2.33 -24.86 -5.93
CA SER A 249 3.58 -25.63 -5.85
C SER A 249 4.42 -25.27 -4.62
N LEU A 250 4.32 -24.04 -4.09
CA LEU A 250 4.89 -23.67 -2.79
C LEU A 250 4.14 -24.35 -1.64
N LYS A 251 2.80 -24.28 -1.64
CA LYS A 251 1.94 -24.91 -0.62
C LYS A 251 2.15 -26.43 -0.53
N SER A 252 2.25 -27.10 -1.68
CA SER A 252 2.50 -28.55 -1.73
C SER A 252 3.96 -28.95 -1.43
N GLY A 253 4.86 -27.96 -1.35
CA GLY A 253 6.29 -28.17 -1.14
C GLY A 253 7.04 -28.74 -2.34
N GLU A 254 6.41 -28.77 -3.52
CA GLU A 254 7.04 -29.14 -4.80
C GLU A 254 8.13 -28.14 -5.18
N THR A 255 7.85 -26.85 -5.04
CA THR A 255 8.84 -25.80 -5.29
C THR A 255 9.78 -25.64 -4.10
N LYS A 256 11.09 -25.66 -4.39
CA LYS A 256 12.16 -25.27 -3.48
C LYS A 256 12.75 -23.95 -3.96
N LEU A 257 12.59 -22.89 -3.18
CA LEU A 257 12.95 -21.52 -3.56
C LEU A 257 14.46 -21.41 -3.84
N MET A 258 15.31 -22.05 -3.04
CA MET A 258 16.76 -22.04 -3.30
C MET A 258 17.16 -22.72 -4.62
N GLU A 259 16.34 -23.64 -5.13
CA GLU A 259 16.54 -24.30 -6.43
C GLU A 259 15.82 -23.57 -7.58
N ASN A 260 14.99 -22.57 -7.26
CA ASN A 260 14.21 -21.82 -8.23
C ASN A 260 15.05 -20.65 -8.79
N GLU A 261 15.27 -20.65 -10.10
CA GLU A 261 16.09 -19.63 -10.78
C GLU A 261 15.46 -18.23 -10.69
N ARG A 262 14.12 -18.13 -10.73
CA ARG A 262 13.40 -16.85 -10.65
C ARG A 262 13.48 -16.23 -9.25
N PHE A 263 13.32 -17.01 -8.19
CA PHE A 263 13.55 -16.56 -6.82
C PHE A 263 14.98 -16.01 -6.67
N ASN A 264 15.98 -16.76 -7.11
CA ASN A 264 17.36 -16.31 -7.01
C ASN A 264 17.63 -15.05 -7.84
N SER A 265 17.04 -14.95 -9.03
CA SER A 265 17.12 -13.76 -9.89
C SER A 265 16.53 -12.50 -9.23
N LEU A 266 15.35 -12.63 -8.62
CA LEU A 266 14.70 -11.55 -7.88
C LEU A 266 15.54 -11.12 -6.68
N MET A 267 16.04 -12.08 -5.90
CA MET A 267 16.86 -11.80 -4.72
C MET A 267 18.25 -11.26 -5.07
N ASP A 268 18.84 -11.65 -6.20
CA ASP A 268 20.08 -11.02 -6.72
C ASP A 268 19.85 -9.53 -7.01
N SER A 269 18.66 -9.19 -7.52
CA SER A 269 18.27 -7.80 -7.79
C SER A 269 18.05 -7.03 -6.48
N PHE A 270 17.45 -7.67 -5.47
CA PHE A 270 17.31 -7.09 -4.12
C PHE A 270 18.68 -6.78 -3.51
N ASP A 271 19.61 -7.74 -3.53
CA ASP A 271 20.95 -7.59 -2.97
C ASP A 271 21.75 -6.48 -3.67
N MET A 272 21.58 -6.36 -4.99
CA MET A 272 22.14 -5.26 -5.77
C MET A 272 21.58 -3.92 -5.28
N LEU A 273 20.26 -3.75 -5.18
CA LEU A 273 19.67 -2.51 -4.66
C LEU A 273 20.14 -2.22 -3.23
N ALA A 274 20.16 -3.23 -2.34
CA ALA A 274 20.55 -3.09 -0.94
C ALA A 274 22.00 -2.60 -0.79
N LYS A 275 22.91 -3.02 -1.68
CA LYS A 275 24.31 -2.56 -1.71
C LYS A 275 24.42 -1.04 -1.95
N TYR A 276 23.55 -0.48 -2.81
CA TYR A 276 23.53 0.94 -3.17
C TYR A 276 22.52 1.76 -2.34
N ASN A 277 21.84 1.12 -1.39
CA ASN A 277 20.80 1.75 -0.57
C ASN A 277 21.38 2.85 0.34
N ILE A 278 20.77 4.04 0.29
CA ILE A 278 21.10 5.18 1.16
C ILE A 278 20.90 4.86 2.64
N ASN A 279 19.92 4.03 2.96
CA ASN A 279 19.66 3.56 4.31
C ASN A 279 20.46 2.31 4.70
N GLY A 280 21.44 1.86 3.89
CA GLY A 280 22.09 0.55 4.05
C GLY A 280 22.84 0.33 5.37
N ALA A 281 23.13 1.38 6.14
CA ALA A 281 23.73 1.25 7.48
C ALA A 281 22.74 0.75 8.54
N ASP A 282 21.46 1.14 8.41
CA ASP A 282 20.35 0.69 9.24
C ASP A 282 19.07 0.65 8.39
N PRO A 283 18.88 -0.39 7.57
CA PRO A 283 17.80 -0.44 6.59
C PRO A 283 16.41 -0.42 7.23
N LEU A 284 16.28 -0.88 8.49
CA LEU A 284 15.01 -0.88 9.22
C LEU A 284 14.73 0.46 9.93
N ALA A 285 15.64 1.43 9.85
CA ALA A 285 15.41 2.82 10.24
C ALA A 285 15.05 3.72 9.05
N ALA A 286 14.92 3.17 7.83
CA ALA A 286 14.43 3.91 6.67
C ALA A 286 13.07 4.54 6.98
N ASP A 287 12.86 5.75 6.50
CA ASP A 287 11.61 6.48 6.67
C ASP A 287 11.03 6.78 5.29
N TYR A 288 9.73 6.52 5.10
CA TYR A 288 9.10 6.60 3.79
C TYR A 288 9.10 8.02 3.24
N ASP A 289 8.77 9.01 4.09
CA ASP A 289 8.74 10.43 3.70
C ASP A 289 10.16 10.93 3.41
N MET A 290 11.14 10.43 4.16
CA MET A 290 12.54 10.72 3.87
C MET A 290 13.02 10.11 2.55
N ASN A 291 12.63 8.86 2.23
CA ASN A 291 12.92 8.25 0.93
C ASN A 291 12.30 9.05 -0.22
N ASN A 292 11.06 9.51 -0.04
CA ASN A 292 10.39 10.42 -0.96
C ASN A 292 11.20 11.71 -1.15
N ALA A 293 11.61 12.36 -0.05
CA ALA A 293 12.43 13.57 -0.10
C ALA A 293 13.76 13.36 -0.83
N TYR A 294 14.50 12.28 -0.52
CA TYR A 294 15.76 11.95 -1.19
C TYR A 294 15.57 11.77 -2.69
N PHE A 295 14.51 11.09 -3.10
CA PHE A 295 14.22 10.85 -4.52
C PHE A 295 13.82 12.15 -5.24
N ALA A 296 12.96 12.96 -4.61
CA ALA A 296 12.51 14.24 -5.16
C ALA A 296 13.65 15.28 -5.28
N GLU A 297 14.59 15.27 -4.34
CA GLU A 297 15.75 16.18 -4.33
C GLU A 297 16.90 15.67 -5.22
N GLY A 298 16.85 14.42 -5.67
CA GLY A 298 17.89 13.80 -6.47
C GLY A 298 19.10 13.34 -5.66
N ASP A 299 18.97 13.19 -4.34
CA ASP A 299 19.98 12.58 -3.48
C ASP A 299 20.11 11.07 -3.76
N VAL A 300 19.02 10.45 -4.22
CA VAL A 300 19.00 9.12 -4.85
C VAL A 300 18.48 9.22 -6.27
N ALA A 301 19.05 8.42 -7.17
CA ALA A 301 18.60 8.32 -8.55
C ALA A 301 17.41 7.37 -8.70
N PHE A 302 17.33 6.34 -7.86
CA PHE A 302 16.36 5.26 -7.97
C PHE A 302 15.67 4.97 -6.65
N TRP A 303 14.37 4.64 -6.71
CA TRP A 303 13.59 4.20 -5.56
C TRP A 303 12.67 3.06 -5.97
N TYR A 304 12.83 1.88 -5.37
CA TYR A 304 11.87 0.80 -5.62
C TYR A 304 10.56 1.11 -4.88
N ASN A 305 9.51 1.42 -5.64
CA ASN A 305 8.20 1.80 -5.12
C ASN A 305 7.14 1.67 -6.23
N GLY A 306 6.07 2.45 -6.20
CA GLY A 306 5.04 2.41 -7.24
C GLY A 306 4.53 3.76 -7.71
N SER A 307 3.56 3.70 -8.62
CA SER A 307 3.01 4.86 -9.31
C SER A 307 2.23 5.83 -8.42
N TRP A 308 1.95 5.45 -7.17
CA TRP A 308 1.29 6.30 -6.16
C TRP A 308 2.16 7.46 -5.66
N VAL A 309 3.46 7.46 -5.96
CA VAL A 309 4.38 8.54 -5.61
C VAL A 309 4.17 9.73 -6.56
N THR A 310 3.01 10.37 -6.47
CA THR A 310 2.64 11.45 -7.39
C THR A 310 3.22 12.79 -6.92
N GLU A 311 3.27 13.08 -5.62
CA GLU A 311 3.69 14.39 -5.08
C GLU A 311 5.15 14.81 -5.38
N VAL A 312 5.99 13.89 -5.85
CA VAL A 312 7.42 14.15 -6.13
C VAL A 312 7.64 15.19 -7.24
N TYR A 313 6.68 15.38 -8.16
CA TYR A 313 6.90 16.21 -9.35
C TYR A 313 7.03 17.71 -9.07
N ASP A 314 6.64 18.18 -7.88
CA ASP A 314 6.78 19.58 -7.51
C ASP A 314 8.25 20.06 -7.55
N LYS A 315 9.22 19.13 -7.50
CA LYS A 315 10.66 19.42 -7.58
C LYS A 315 11.31 19.06 -8.92
N THR A 316 10.80 18.07 -9.65
CA THR A 316 11.30 17.65 -10.98
C THR A 316 10.24 16.91 -11.79
N ASP A 317 10.08 17.26 -13.07
CA ASP A 317 9.16 16.58 -14.00
C ASP A 317 9.83 15.43 -14.77
N LYS A 318 11.16 15.30 -14.68
CA LYS A 318 11.95 14.23 -15.31
C LYS A 318 12.04 12.99 -14.44
N ILE A 319 10.88 12.45 -14.09
CA ILE A 319 10.74 11.24 -13.30
C ILE A 319 9.92 10.21 -14.07
N GLY A 320 10.18 8.93 -13.81
CA GLY A 320 9.42 7.85 -14.40
C GLY A 320 9.60 6.56 -13.63
N ILE A 321 9.03 5.49 -14.18
CA ILE A 321 9.09 4.15 -13.62
C ILE A 321 9.60 3.17 -14.68
N MET A 322 10.43 2.22 -14.27
CA MET A 322 10.94 1.14 -15.12
C MET A 322 10.81 -0.22 -14.42
N PRO A 323 10.76 -1.34 -15.18
CA PRO A 323 10.84 -2.68 -14.60
C PRO A 323 12.11 -2.85 -13.76
N LEU A 324 12.04 -3.69 -12.73
CA LEU A 324 13.23 -4.05 -11.95
C LEU A 324 14.14 -4.95 -12.81
N PRO A 325 15.38 -4.56 -13.13
CA PRO A 325 16.25 -5.40 -13.94
C PRO A 325 16.62 -6.69 -13.21
N GLN A 326 16.20 -7.82 -13.78
CA GLN A 326 16.41 -9.17 -13.28
C GLN A 326 17.24 -10.01 -14.26
N LYS A 327 17.94 -11.02 -13.75
CA LYS A 327 18.76 -11.92 -14.57
C LYS A 327 17.89 -12.83 -15.43
N ASP A 328 16.85 -13.39 -14.84
CA ASP A 328 15.77 -14.06 -15.56
C ASP A 328 14.79 -13.02 -16.12
N GLY A 329 15.00 -12.62 -17.37
CA GLY A 329 14.12 -11.70 -18.09
C GLY A 329 12.92 -12.39 -18.76
N SER A 330 12.65 -13.67 -18.48
CA SER A 330 11.49 -14.36 -19.05
C SER A 330 10.17 -13.77 -18.54
N ASP A 331 9.10 -14.03 -19.28
CA ASP A 331 7.74 -13.50 -19.05
C ASP A 331 7.58 -11.97 -19.14
N GLY A 332 8.65 -11.27 -19.52
CA GLY A 332 8.65 -9.81 -19.64
C GLY A 332 9.17 -9.09 -18.39
N ALA A 333 9.81 -9.80 -17.44
CA ALA A 333 10.26 -9.25 -16.16
C ALA A 333 11.12 -7.97 -16.26
N ASN A 334 11.83 -7.78 -17.39
CA ASN A 334 12.68 -6.60 -17.64
C ASN A 334 12.07 -5.56 -18.58
N ASP A 335 10.91 -5.86 -19.17
CA ASP A 335 10.27 -5.05 -20.21
C ASP A 335 8.85 -4.59 -19.82
N CYS A 336 8.27 -5.20 -18.79
CA CYS A 336 6.90 -4.99 -18.34
C CYS A 336 6.85 -4.52 -16.88
N LEU A 337 5.92 -3.63 -16.55
CA LEU A 337 5.62 -3.27 -15.17
C LEU A 337 4.55 -4.20 -14.60
N ILE A 338 4.72 -4.64 -13.36
CA ILE A 338 3.63 -5.26 -12.62
C ILE A 338 2.55 -4.21 -12.43
N SER A 339 1.36 -4.47 -12.99
CA SER A 339 0.27 -3.50 -12.95
C SER A 339 -1.08 -4.19 -12.72
N GLY A 340 -1.96 -3.52 -12.00
CA GLY A 340 -3.30 -4.04 -11.73
C GLY A 340 -4.12 -3.12 -10.86
N ALA A 341 -5.39 -3.47 -10.69
CA ALA A 341 -6.24 -2.78 -9.73
C ALA A 341 -5.78 -3.13 -8.32
N SER A 342 -5.20 -2.15 -7.63
CA SER A 342 -4.59 -2.33 -6.31
C SER A 342 -5.56 -2.05 -5.16
N LYS A 343 -6.48 -1.09 -5.35
CA LYS A 343 -7.57 -0.79 -4.42
C LYS A 343 -8.90 -0.82 -5.13
N THR A 344 -9.91 -1.33 -4.43
CA THR A 344 -11.26 -1.48 -4.96
C THR A 344 -12.28 -0.97 -3.94
N LEU A 345 -13.39 -0.40 -4.41
CA LEU A 345 -14.50 -0.01 -3.55
C LEU A 345 -15.53 -1.14 -3.50
N VAL A 346 -15.94 -1.52 -2.30
CA VAL A 346 -17.04 -2.48 -2.08
C VAL A 346 -18.18 -1.80 -1.34
N VAL A 347 -19.40 -2.28 -1.55
CA VAL A 347 -20.62 -1.76 -0.90
C VAL A 347 -21.14 -2.81 0.07
N ASP A 348 -21.39 -2.42 1.31
CA ASP A 348 -22.00 -3.33 2.29
C ASP A 348 -23.47 -3.63 1.91
N GLN A 349 -23.84 -4.91 1.96
CA GLN A 349 -25.21 -5.37 1.72
C GLN A 349 -25.96 -5.68 3.02
N LYS A 350 -25.25 -5.85 4.14
CA LYS A 350 -25.80 -6.45 5.36
C LYS A 350 -26.36 -5.42 6.33
N TYR A 351 -25.73 -4.26 6.44
CA TYR A 351 -26.07 -3.19 7.38
C TYR A 351 -26.52 -1.90 6.69
N ALA A 352 -25.99 -1.57 5.51
CA ALA A 352 -26.42 -0.43 4.72
C ALA A 352 -27.88 -0.60 4.26
N THR A 353 -28.70 0.43 4.44
CA THR A 353 -30.10 0.38 4.00
C THR A 353 -30.22 0.36 2.47
N PRO A 354 -31.35 -0.06 1.89
CA PRO A 354 -31.55 -0.01 0.44
C PRO A 354 -31.31 1.39 -0.16
N GLU A 355 -31.67 2.45 0.58
CA GLU A 355 -31.42 3.83 0.17
C GLU A 355 -29.92 4.17 0.18
N GLN A 356 -29.16 3.72 1.19
CA GLN A 356 -27.70 3.89 1.24
C GLN A 356 -26.99 3.09 0.15
N GLN A 357 -27.43 1.85 -0.11
CA GLN A 357 -26.91 1.04 -1.21
C GLN A 357 -27.17 1.69 -2.57
N GLN A 358 -28.35 2.31 -2.75
CA GLN A 358 -28.63 3.06 -3.98
C GLN A 358 -27.75 4.30 -4.09
N ALA A 359 -27.62 5.10 -3.02
CA ALA A 359 -26.74 6.27 -3.01
C ALA A 359 -25.27 5.91 -3.26
N ALA A 360 -24.81 4.75 -2.75
CA ALA A 360 -23.48 4.24 -3.01
C ALA A 360 -23.29 3.87 -4.49
N LYS A 361 -24.24 3.16 -5.11
CA LYS A 361 -24.20 2.87 -6.54
C LYS A 361 -24.25 4.14 -7.40
N ASP A 362 -25.06 5.12 -7.01
CA ASP A 362 -25.14 6.40 -7.71
C ASP A 362 -23.80 7.14 -7.64
N PHE A 363 -23.10 7.10 -6.50
CA PHE A 363 -21.75 7.63 -6.35
C PHE A 363 -20.72 6.89 -7.24
N LEU A 364 -20.75 5.55 -7.27
CA LEU A 364 -19.87 4.77 -8.15
C LEU A 364 -20.12 5.07 -9.65
N ASN A 365 -21.39 5.26 -10.03
CA ASN A 365 -21.73 5.69 -11.39
C ASN A 365 -21.26 7.12 -11.68
N TRP A 366 -21.35 8.04 -10.71
CA TRP A 366 -20.82 9.40 -10.83
C TRP A 366 -19.30 9.39 -11.08
N LEU A 367 -18.54 8.54 -10.38
CA LEU A 367 -17.10 8.38 -10.64
C LEU A 367 -16.82 8.01 -12.12
N VAL A 368 -17.64 7.16 -12.73
CA VAL A 368 -17.37 6.63 -14.09
C VAL A 368 -17.98 7.47 -15.21
N TYR A 369 -19.06 8.20 -14.95
CA TYR A 369 -19.85 8.85 -16.00
C TYR A 369 -19.99 10.37 -15.87
N ASP A 370 -19.47 10.97 -14.79
CA ASP A 370 -19.48 12.42 -14.59
C ASP A 370 -18.08 13.03 -14.75
N GLU A 371 -17.98 14.20 -15.39
CA GLU A 371 -16.71 14.91 -15.58
C GLU A 371 -16.07 15.33 -14.24
N ALA A 372 -16.86 15.62 -13.22
CA ALA A 372 -16.35 15.92 -11.88
C ALA A 372 -15.79 14.66 -11.20
N GLY A 373 -16.41 13.49 -11.41
CA GLY A 373 -15.87 12.21 -10.97
C GLY A 373 -14.53 11.88 -11.64
N TRP A 374 -14.42 12.14 -12.95
CA TRP A 374 -13.15 11.98 -13.66
C TRP A 374 -12.08 12.96 -13.16
N SER A 375 -12.47 14.20 -12.86
CA SER A 375 -11.55 15.22 -12.35
C SER A 375 -11.03 14.85 -10.96
N PHE A 376 -11.91 14.37 -10.08
CA PHE A 376 -11.51 13.84 -8.78
C PHE A 376 -10.48 12.71 -8.90
N MET A 377 -10.74 11.71 -9.74
CA MET A 377 -9.80 10.59 -9.90
C MET A 377 -8.49 11.04 -10.57
N VAL A 378 -8.56 11.79 -11.67
CA VAL A 378 -7.38 12.03 -12.51
C VAL A 378 -6.59 13.26 -12.11
N ASP A 379 -7.26 14.37 -11.79
CA ASP A 379 -6.57 15.62 -11.48
C ASP A 379 -6.26 15.70 -9.98
N ASP A 380 -7.28 15.48 -9.14
CA ASP A 380 -7.13 15.68 -7.69
C ASP A 380 -6.33 14.54 -7.06
N CYS A 381 -6.69 13.28 -7.37
CA CYS A 381 -6.00 12.11 -6.83
C CYS A 381 -4.77 11.68 -7.65
N SER A 382 -4.59 12.18 -8.88
CA SER A 382 -3.51 11.75 -9.78
C SER A 382 -3.43 10.23 -10.06
N ILE A 383 -4.54 9.50 -9.86
CA ILE A 383 -4.60 8.04 -10.08
C ILE A 383 -4.92 7.69 -11.54
N ILE A 384 -4.59 6.46 -11.93
CA ILE A 384 -4.94 5.91 -13.25
C ILE A 384 -6.29 5.18 -13.12
N PRO A 385 -7.37 5.65 -13.77
CA PRO A 385 -8.66 5.00 -13.70
C PRO A 385 -8.66 3.62 -14.37
N ALA A 386 -9.46 2.68 -13.85
CA ALA A 386 -9.59 1.32 -14.39
C ALA A 386 -10.60 1.19 -15.55
N PHE A 387 -11.20 2.30 -15.99
CA PHE A 387 -12.32 2.31 -16.92
C PHE A 387 -11.94 2.91 -18.28
N ALA A 388 -12.20 2.16 -19.34
CA ALA A 388 -11.79 2.48 -20.70
C ALA A 388 -12.55 3.67 -21.31
N ASN A 389 -13.71 4.04 -20.74
CA ASN A 389 -14.50 5.20 -21.17
C ASN A 389 -13.98 6.54 -20.62
N ILE A 390 -13.01 6.51 -19.68
CA ILE A 390 -12.43 7.71 -19.08
C ILE A 390 -11.23 8.16 -19.92
N ASP A 391 -11.47 9.10 -20.83
CA ASP A 391 -10.44 9.65 -21.74
C ASP A 391 -9.56 10.73 -21.10
N LYS A 392 -9.84 11.11 -19.84
CA LYS A 392 -9.11 12.15 -19.12
C LYS A 392 -7.67 11.67 -18.86
N LYS A 393 -6.71 12.52 -19.23
CA LYS A 393 -5.27 12.17 -19.17
C LYS A 393 -4.70 12.51 -17.80
N VAL A 394 -4.02 11.54 -17.20
CA VAL A 394 -3.17 11.79 -16.02
C VAL A 394 -2.06 12.77 -16.38
N SER A 395 -1.70 13.63 -15.42
CA SER A 395 -0.73 14.72 -15.60
C SER A 395 0.54 14.53 -14.78
N ALA A 396 0.45 13.86 -13.62
CA ALA A 396 1.61 13.53 -12.80
C ALA A 396 2.60 12.68 -13.63
N PRO A 397 3.88 13.10 -13.78
CA PRO A 397 4.85 12.42 -14.64
C PRO A 397 5.01 10.91 -14.37
N ILE A 398 4.99 10.49 -13.11
CA ILE A 398 5.02 9.06 -12.74
C ILE A 398 3.75 8.34 -13.23
N SER A 399 2.57 8.93 -13.04
CA SER A 399 1.30 8.37 -13.56
C SER A 399 1.29 8.31 -15.09
N VAL A 400 1.85 9.31 -15.78
CA VAL A 400 2.02 9.31 -17.24
C VAL A 400 2.93 8.16 -17.66
N SER A 401 4.08 8.02 -17.00
CA SER A 401 5.06 6.95 -17.27
C SER A 401 4.43 5.57 -17.10
N ALA A 402 3.76 5.30 -15.98
CA ALA A 402 3.03 4.04 -15.76
C ALA A 402 1.91 3.80 -16.78
N GLN A 403 1.13 4.84 -17.10
CA GLN A 403 0.06 4.76 -18.10
C GLN A 403 0.58 4.41 -19.50
N GLU A 404 1.82 4.77 -19.85
CA GLU A 404 2.42 4.33 -21.12
C GLU A 404 2.61 2.81 -21.19
N PHE A 405 3.08 2.18 -20.11
CA PHE A 405 3.23 0.72 -20.06
C PHE A 405 1.88 0.03 -20.21
N ILE A 406 0.86 0.49 -19.47
CA ILE A 406 -0.51 -0.02 -19.54
C ILE A 406 -1.06 0.08 -20.97
N ARG A 407 -0.96 1.26 -21.61
CA ARG A 407 -1.46 1.47 -22.99
C ARG A 407 -0.72 0.64 -24.03
N LYS A 408 0.56 0.32 -23.80
CA LYS A 408 1.37 -0.52 -24.70
C LYS A 408 1.16 -2.02 -24.45
N ASN A 409 0.34 -2.42 -23.47
CA ASN A 409 0.25 -3.79 -22.95
C ASN A 409 1.61 -4.34 -22.50
N ALA A 410 2.49 -3.46 -22.02
CA ALA A 410 3.78 -3.81 -21.45
C ALA A 410 3.64 -3.95 -19.92
N THR A 411 2.72 -4.82 -19.49
CA THR A 411 2.42 -5.03 -18.07
C THR A 411 2.33 -6.51 -17.72
N GLU A 412 2.78 -6.83 -16.51
CA GLU A 412 2.60 -8.14 -15.90
C GLU A 412 1.38 -8.14 -14.96
N PHE A 413 0.67 -9.27 -14.95
CA PHE A 413 -0.46 -9.51 -14.08
C PHE A 413 -0.02 -9.40 -12.61
N TRP A 414 -0.69 -8.51 -11.89
CA TRP A 414 -0.50 -8.40 -10.45
C TRP A 414 -1.35 -9.45 -9.72
N TYR A 415 -0.71 -10.56 -9.33
CA TYR A 415 -1.29 -11.59 -8.50
C TYR A 415 -1.58 -11.07 -7.10
N GLN A 416 -2.85 -11.11 -6.74
CA GLN A 416 -3.37 -10.55 -5.49
C GLN A 416 -4.24 -11.57 -4.73
N THR A 417 -4.24 -12.84 -5.15
CA THR A 417 -4.90 -13.92 -4.41
C THR A 417 -3.95 -14.47 -3.32
N ILE A 418 -3.40 -13.57 -2.53
CA ILE A 418 -2.51 -13.88 -1.40
C ILE A 418 -3.29 -13.78 -0.08
N PRO A 419 -2.99 -14.60 0.94
CA PRO A 419 -3.68 -14.51 2.23
C PRO A 419 -3.48 -13.13 2.88
N GLY A 420 -4.47 -12.66 3.65
CA GLY A 420 -4.42 -11.32 4.26
C GLY A 420 -3.25 -11.11 5.23
N ASP A 421 -2.74 -12.17 5.87
CA ASP A 421 -1.58 -12.09 6.77
C ASP A 421 -0.22 -12.15 6.05
N HIS A 422 -0.19 -12.39 4.74
CA HIS A 422 1.04 -12.52 3.95
C HIS A 422 1.93 -11.28 4.09
N GLY A 423 1.35 -10.09 3.99
CA GLY A 423 2.07 -8.82 4.10
C GLY A 423 2.87 -8.74 5.40
N THR A 424 2.24 -9.05 6.53
CA THR A 424 2.88 -9.03 7.84
C THR A 424 3.86 -10.18 8.04
N GLN A 425 3.48 -11.42 7.68
CA GLN A 425 4.32 -12.60 7.92
C GLN A 425 5.55 -12.60 7.02
N VAL A 426 5.36 -12.56 5.69
CA VAL A 426 6.47 -12.55 4.72
C VAL A 426 7.24 -11.23 4.79
N GLY A 427 6.58 -10.12 5.12
CA GLY A 427 7.25 -8.83 5.31
C GLY A 427 8.24 -8.87 6.46
N ALA A 428 7.88 -9.48 7.60
CA ALA A 428 8.80 -9.68 8.71
C ALA A 428 9.99 -10.58 8.33
N MET A 429 9.79 -11.61 7.49
CA MET A 429 10.87 -12.46 6.97
C MET A 429 11.83 -11.65 6.08
N MET A 430 11.28 -10.86 5.16
CA MET A 430 12.05 -9.96 4.30
C MET A 430 12.81 -8.90 5.11
N GLN A 431 12.23 -8.37 6.19
CA GLN A 431 12.91 -7.42 7.09
C GLN A 431 14.10 -8.07 7.81
N LYS A 432 13.98 -9.33 8.26
CA LYS A 432 15.11 -10.08 8.82
C LYS A 432 16.22 -10.24 7.79
N TYR A 433 15.88 -10.58 6.55
CA TYR A 433 16.87 -10.71 5.47
C TYR A 433 17.52 -9.36 5.15
N PHE A 434 16.72 -8.30 5.00
CA PHE A 434 17.18 -6.95 4.67
C PHE A 434 18.13 -6.36 5.73
N SER A 435 17.90 -6.69 7.00
CA SER A 435 18.79 -6.33 8.12
C SER A 435 20.00 -7.25 8.31
N GLY A 436 20.12 -8.31 7.49
CA GLY A 436 21.21 -9.29 7.57
C GLY A 436 21.13 -10.23 8.76
N ASN A 437 19.96 -10.35 9.39
CA ASN A 437 19.73 -11.25 10.53
C ASN A 437 19.54 -12.72 10.11
N ILE A 438 19.11 -12.95 8.86
CA ILE A 438 19.02 -14.27 8.23
C ILE A 438 19.67 -14.24 6.86
N ASP A 439 20.18 -15.39 6.40
CA ASP A 439 20.66 -15.54 5.03
C ASP A 439 19.54 -15.90 4.04
N ARG A 440 19.88 -16.01 2.75
CA ARG A 440 18.91 -16.28 1.68
C ARG A 440 18.28 -17.68 1.81
N ALA A 441 19.02 -18.67 2.31
CA ALA A 441 18.51 -20.03 2.49
C ALA A 441 17.56 -20.11 3.68
N GLU A 442 17.85 -19.38 4.76
CA GLU A 442 16.93 -19.20 5.89
C GLU A 442 15.66 -18.46 5.45
N LEU A 443 15.76 -17.38 4.68
CA LEU A 443 14.60 -16.66 4.10
C LEU A 443 13.73 -17.60 3.25
N ALA A 444 14.35 -18.34 2.32
CA ALA A 444 13.66 -19.32 1.49
C ALA A 444 12.91 -20.35 2.35
N GLY A 445 13.56 -20.89 3.39
CA GLY A 445 12.96 -21.84 4.31
C GLY A 445 11.78 -21.28 5.12
N GLU A 446 11.88 -20.04 5.61
CA GLU A 446 10.78 -19.39 6.33
C GLU A 446 9.56 -19.15 5.43
N ILE A 447 9.76 -18.70 4.18
CA ILE A 447 8.67 -18.46 3.22
C ILE A 447 8.04 -19.77 2.73
N GLU A 448 8.84 -20.78 2.43
CA GLU A 448 8.32 -22.13 2.13
C GLU A 448 7.50 -22.67 3.30
N GLY A 449 7.97 -22.48 4.53
CA GLY A 449 7.26 -22.88 5.74
C GLY A 449 5.94 -22.15 5.94
N TYR A 450 5.88 -20.84 5.62
CA TYR A 450 4.63 -20.07 5.62
C TYR A 450 3.61 -20.70 4.66
N TRP A 451 3.97 -20.88 3.38
CA TRP A 451 3.04 -21.42 2.39
C TRP A 451 2.59 -22.85 2.69
N GLN A 452 3.49 -23.72 3.16
CA GLN A 452 3.17 -25.09 3.55
C GLN A 452 2.32 -25.17 4.83
N GLY A 453 2.31 -24.10 5.64
CA GLY A 453 1.52 -24.00 6.86
C GLY A 453 0.08 -23.54 6.64
N LEU A 454 -0.26 -23.07 5.44
CA LEU A 454 -1.62 -22.69 5.05
C LEU A 454 -2.41 -23.95 4.67
N GLU A 455 -3.60 -24.12 5.26
CA GLU A 455 -4.49 -25.26 5.00
C GLU A 455 -5.12 -25.25 3.60
#